data_AF-A0A8S1J6W6-F1
#
_entry.id   AF-A0A8S1J6W6-F1
#
_cell.length_a   1.000
_cell.length_b   1.000
_cell.length_c   1.000
_cell.angle_alpha   90.00
_cell.angle_beta   90.00
_cell.angle_gamma   90.00
#
_symmetry.space_group_name_H-M   'P 1'
#
loop_
_entity.id
_entity.type
_entity.pdbx_description
1 polymer ?
#
loop_
_entity_poly.entity_id
_entity_poly.type
_entity_poly.pdbx_seq_one_letter_code
_entity_poly.pdbx_strand_id
1 'polypeptide(L)'
;METRAAVFATTLLALAALCAADCSLELGVDPGASRFTLGGAASASLVGSLGPLEGIFAQEQRVGVSGALRLESDEDCPQGADGLDAFWRTLSVRSRQGAPLAVYPGLVSTRLTGLGFTLSTFNFTDVGLSWSASAFRADAGGAPGAFVAEVVLAYVAGGLVYETASASGVLNDVPLNYTVTQEVSGLLTAEASTLTLDFLPKNFTFGTDIRLDVRGFGGFNNTDLVRVEGDLNVTLAGTVSASVTTGCAPSCGANGRCMRDQFGRLGCQCQCGWEGASCDVPSGFCSPFPPSEIPVCGSDDRVVVEAQCACREGWRGPLCDICAEDGACAERLGAPGAKCVTGFGYGETSAGKVYACEGVSGENVLAEFFGPRLGLRCNTSGSGENGSIFGRILPGTDDDEDGEGTPFCVVDFLFDGEEEDRVACEARGCTFQVGSEAVACAGPVACTCDGRECKKNINDTIGTVRSMALDCGGQAECEQCGEGQQACTVTFDGALGQIDLVGACAAGECRDPEGDSILGN
;
A
#
# COMPACT_ATOMS: atom_id res chain seq x y z
N MET A 1 37.52 20.38 -13.46
CA MET A 1 37.07 20.25 -12.06
C MET A 1 36.03 21.31 -11.71
N GLU A 2 36.19 22.57 -12.11
CA GLU A 2 35.23 23.65 -11.83
C GLU A 2 33.81 23.41 -12.38
N THR A 3 33.65 22.76 -13.54
CA THR A 3 32.33 22.48 -14.13
C THR A 3 31.50 21.44 -13.38
N ARG A 4 32.11 20.48 -12.69
CA ARG A 4 31.36 19.48 -11.89
C ARG A 4 30.88 20.05 -10.55
N ALA A 5 31.68 20.91 -9.93
CA ALA A 5 31.30 21.60 -8.69
C ALA A 5 30.09 22.53 -8.91
N ALA A 6 30.02 23.21 -10.05
CA ALA A 6 28.90 24.09 -10.40
C ALA A 6 27.57 23.32 -10.63
N VAL A 7 27.62 22.15 -11.28
CA VAL A 7 26.44 21.29 -11.50
C VAL A 7 25.95 20.68 -10.18
N PHE A 8 26.89 20.25 -9.33
CA PHE A 8 26.57 19.74 -8.00
C PHE A 8 25.85 20.81 -7.17
N ALA A 9 26.40 22.02 -7.07
CA ALA A 9 25.83 23.12 -6.31
C ALA A 9 24.43 23.55 -6.81
N THR A 10 24.20 23.59 -8.12
CA THR A 10 22.90 24.00 -8.69
C THR A 10 21.80 22.96 -8.47
N THR A 11 22.11 21.67 -8.63
CA THR A 11 21.18 20.57 -8.34
C THR A 11 20.75 20.60 -6.87
N LEU A 12 21.69 20.92 -5.99
CA LEU A 12 21.48 20.97 -4.55
C LEU A 12 20.75 22.20 -4.06
N LEU A 13 20.94 23.36 -4.69
CA LEU A 13 20.09 24.52 -4.41
C LEU A 13 18.63 24.25 -4.81
N ALA A 14 18.40 23.50 -5.90
CA ALA A 14 17.04 23.08 -6.26
C ALA A 14 16.45 22.10 -5.24
N LEU A 15 17.25 21.17 -4.70
CA LEU A 15 16.87 20.27 -3.60
C LEU A 15 16.58 21.04 -2.31
N ALA A 16 17.42 22.01 -1.93
CA ALA A 16 17.22 22.84 -0.75
C ALA A 16 15.92 23.67 -0.83
N ALA A 17 15.55 24.12 -2.04
CA ALA A 17 14.29 24.83 -2.28
C ALA A 17 13.04 23.93 -2.17
N LEU A 18 13.19 22.60 -2.27
CA LEU A 18 12.10 21.63 -2.10
C LEU A 18 11.84 21.27 -0.63
N CYS A 19 12.76 21.60 0.29
CA CYS A 19 12.67 21.29 1.72
C CYS A 19 12.05 22.47 2.50
N ALA A 20 10.72 22.56 2.53
CA ALA A 20 10.05 23.73 3.13
C ALA A 20 9.87 23.70 4.66
N ALA A 21 10.32 22.67 5.40
CA ALA A 21 10.20 22.66 6.87
C ALA A 21 11.31 21.88 7.61
N ASP A 22 11.63 20.64 7.22
CA ASP A 22 12.39 19.71 8.10
C ASP A 22 13.72 19.21 7.50
N CYS A 23 14.39 20.02 6.67
CA CYS A 23 15.67 19.74 6.01
C CYS A 23 16.01 18.26 5.75
N SER A 24 15.05 17.54 5.17
CA SER A 24 15.13 16.09 5.02
C SER A 24 14.72 15.67 3.63
N LEU A 25 15.38 14.62 3.15
CA LEU A 25 15.26 14.15 1.79
C LEU A 25 15.10 12.64 1.78
N GLU A 26 14.01 12.14 1.21
CA GLU A 26 13.81 10.70 1.00
C GLU A 26 14.54 10.24 -0.27
N LEU A 27 15.37 9.22 -0.14
CA LEU A 27 16.07 8.49 -1.18
C LEU A 27 15.42 7.11 -1.34
N GLY A 28 14.98 6.75 -2.54
CA GLY A 28 14.56 5.38 -2.83
C GLY A 28 15.77 4.47 -2.94
N VAL A 29 15.76 3.34 -2.24
CA VAL A 29 16.80 2.31 -2.40
C VAL A 29 16.57 1.60 -3.73
N ASP A 30 17.59 1.55 -4.57
CA ASP A 30 17.56 0.82 -5.85
C ASP A 30 17.86 -0.66 -5.59
N PRO A 31 16.90 -1.58 -5.76
CA PRO A 31 17.12 -3.00 -5.48
C PRO A 31 18.03 -3.70 -6.50
N GLY A 32 18.19 -3.18 -7.72
CA GLY A 32 19.04 -3.74 -8.77
C GLY A 32 20.51 -3.34 -8.62
N ALA A 33 20.74 -2.11 -8.14
CA ALA A 33 22.06 -1.59 -7.78
C ALA A 33 22.48 -2.01 -6.36
N SER A 34 21.52 -2.19 -5.44
CA SER A 34 21.78 -2.66 -4.08
C SER A 34 21.88 -4.18 -4.05
N ARG A 35 23.09 -4.69 -4.27
CA ARG A 35 23.32 -6.14 -4.33
C ARG A 35 23.88 -6.64 -3.02
N PHE A 36 23.14 -7.52 -2.36
CA PHE A 36 23.60 -8.25 -1.20
C PHE A 36 23.75 -9.73 -1.52
N THR A 37 24.77 -10.32 -0.92
CA THR A 37 24.90 -11.76 -0.78
C THR A 37 24.54 -12.11 0.65
N LEU A 38 23.58 -13.01 0.81
CA LEU A 38 23.24 -13.59 2.09
C LEU A 38 24.08 -14.85 2.28
N GLY A 39 25.06 -14.76 3.15
CA GLY A 39 25.89 -15.87 3.59
C GLY A 39 25.53 -16.27 5.01
N GLY A 40 25.99 -17.43 5.45
CA GLY A 40 25.82 -17.80 6.84
C GLY A 40 26.33 -19.19 7.18
N ALA A 41 26.75 -19.31 8.43
CA ALA A 41 27.21 -20.56 9.02
C ALA A 41 26.33 -20.88 10.21
N ALA A 42 25.91 -22.15 10.31
CA ALA A 42 25.41 -22.70 11.56
C ALA A 42 26.43 -23.68 12.14
N SER A 43 26.78 -23.45 13.40
CA SER A 43 27.25 -24.52 14.26
C SER A 43 26.02 -25.15 14.91
N ALA A 44 25.99 -26.46 15.10
CA ALA A 44 25.09 -27.04 16.10
C ALA A 44 25.79 -28.17 16.82
N SER A 45 25.63 -28.22 18.13
CA SER A 45 26.10 -29.32 18.96
C SER A 45 24.92 -30.24 19.24
N LEU A 46 24.95 -31.43 18.64
CA LEU A 46 24.09 -32.52 19.04
C LEU A 46 24.84 -33.32 20.13
N VAL A 47 24.14 -33.70 21.19
CA VAL A 47 24.68 -34.59 22.23
C VAL A 47 24.80 -36.00 21.61
N GLY A 48 25.87 -36.22 20.85
CA GLY A 48 26.11 -37.42 20.04
C GLY A 48 26.88 -37.07 18.76
N SER A 49 27.86 -37.89 18.38
CA SER A 49 28.91 -37.67 17.36
C SER A 49 28.43 -37.41 15.92
N LEU A 50 27.67 -36.35 15.68
CA LEU A 50 27.28 -35.92 14.35
C LEU A 50 28.35 -34.96 13.82
N GLY A 51 28.74 -35.16 12.56
CA GLY A 51 29.77 -34.37 11.90
C GLY A 51 29.38 -32.88 11.74
N PRO A 52 30.31 -32.03 11.27
CA PRO A 52 30.02 -30.61 11.05
C PRO A 52 28.84 -30.46 10.08
N LEU A 53 27.90 -29.57 10.43
CA LEU A 53 26.79 -29.20 9.56
C LEU A 53 27.34 -28.39 8.38
N GLU A 54 26.82 -28.65 7.18
CA GLU A 54 27.10 -27.80 6.02
C GLU A 54 26.33 -26.47 6.14
N GLY A 55 26.92 -25.41 5.58
CA GLY A 55 26.40 -24.05 5.67
C GLY A 55 24.96 -23.93 5.21
N ILE A 56 24.20 -23.14 5.97
CA ILE A 56 22.77 -22.86 5.83
C ILE A 56 22.41 -22.35 4.42
N PHE A 57 23.29 -21.59 3.80
CA PHE A 57 23.12 -21.13 2.42
C PHE A 57 24.03 -21.96 1.51
N ALA A 58 23.48 -23.03 0.95
CA ALA A 58 24.23 -23.93 0.07
C ALA A 58 24.77 -23.24 -1.20
N GLN A 59 24.23 -22.06 -1.55
CA GLN A 59 24.74 -21.13 -2.56
C GLN A 59 24.44 -19.69 -2.14
N GLU A 60 25.35 -18.75 -2.45
CA GLU A 60 25.14 -17.30 -2.26
C GLU A 60 23.83 -16.87 -2.93
N GLN A 61 22.77 -16.72 -2.15
CA GLN A 61 21.54 -16.15 -2.67
C GLN A 61 21.74 -14.66 -2.82
N ARG A 62 21.53 -14.17 -4.04
CA ARG A 62 21.45 -12.75 -4.31
C ARG A 62 20.16 -12.25 -3.72
N VAL A 63 20.28 -11.36 -2.74
CA VAL A 63 19.15 -10.66 -2.14
C VAL A 63 19.30 -9.17 -2.44
N GLY A 64 18.19 -8.53 -2.77
CA GLY A 64 18.08 -7.09 -2.90
C GLY A 64 17.53 -6.48 -1.62
N VAL A 65 17.67 -5.17 -1.49
CA VAL A 65 16.99 -4.40 -0.44
C VAL A 65 16.18 -3.30 -1.11
N SER A 66 14.95 -3.12 -0.67
CA SER A 66 14.01 -2.11 -1.17
C SER A 66 13.46 -1.27 -0.02
N GLY A 67 12.94 -0.10 -0.33
CA GLY A 67 12.41 0.85 0.65
C GLY A 67 12.98 2.25 0.44
N ALA A 68 12.93 3.07 1.49
CA ALA A 68 13.42 4.44 1.45
C ALA A 68 14.36 4.74 2.62
N LEU A 69 15.41 5.48 2.31
CA LEU A 69 16.33 6.08 3.26
C LEU A 69 16.04 7.57 3.33
N ARG A 70 15.94 8.12 4.52
CA ARG A 70 15.78 9.55 4.77
C ARG A 70 17.14 10.12 5.15
N LEU A 71 17.63 11.06 4.36
CA LEU A 71 18.71 11.97 4.73
C LEU A 71 18.13 13.06 5.62
N GLU A 72 18.72 13.28 6.79
CA GLU A 72 18.27 14.28 7.76
C GLU A 72 19.49 15.04 8.31
N SER A 73 19.37 16.36 8.46
CA SER A 73 20.33 17.19 9.18
C SER A 73 19.69 17.75 10.45
N ASP A 74 20.48 17.86 11.51
CA ASP A 74 20.10 18.60 12.72
C ASP A 74 20.34 20.13 12.57
N GLU A 75 20.97 20.57 11.46
CA GLU A 75 21.22 21.98 11.15
C GLU A 75 20.19 22.56 10.18
N ASP A 76 20.06 23.89 10.20
CA ASP A 76 19.21 24.62 9.26
C ASP A 76 19.61 24.35 7.80
N CYS A 77 18.62 24.30 6.91
CA CYS A 77 18.85 24.10 5.50
C CYS A 77 19.79 25.17 4.91
N PRO A 78 20.80 24.77 4.11
CA PRO A 78 21.77 25.70 3.55
C PRO A 78 21.06 26.62 2.57
N GLN A 79 21.17 27.93 2.80
CA GLN A 79 20.56 28.97 1.97
C GLN A 79 21.37 29.29 0.70
N GLY A 80 22.49 28.60 0.47
CA GLY A 80 23.38 28.85 -0.66
C GLY A 80 24.51 27.82 -0.78
N ALA A 81 25.22 27.89 -1.91
CA ALA A 81 26.24 26.90 -2.28
C ALA A 81 27.40 26.80 -1.27
N ASP A 82 27.77 27.91 -0.62
CA ASP A 82 28.89 27.96 0.33
C ASP A 82 28.59 27.22 1.64
N GLY A 83 27.31 27.04 1.99
CA GLY A 83 26.89 26.28 3.18
C GLY A 83 26.75 24.78 2.93
N LEU A 84 26.80 24.37 1.67
CA LEU A 84 26.45 23.01 1.26
C LEU A 84 27.51 21.98 1.70
N ASP A 85 28.80 22.33 1.56
CA ASP A 85 29.91 21.46 1.98
C ASP A 85 29.95 21.24 3.50
N ALA A 86 29.48 22.21 4.28
CA ALA A 86 29.31 22.08 5.73
C ALA A 86 28.08 21.22 6.05
N PHE A 87 26.95 21.50 5.39
CA PHE A 87 25.70 20.77 5.54
C PHE A 87 25.85 19.27 5.25
N TRP A 88 26.64 18.88 4.23
CA TRP A 88 26.89 17.47 3.95
C TRP A 88 27.49 16.70 5.11
N ARG A 89 28.27 17.37 5.97
CA ARG A 89 28.93 16.74 7.12
C ARG A 89 28.01 16.56 8.32
N THR A 90 26.83 17.16 8.27
CA THR A 90 25.82 17.08 9.34
C THR A 90 24.68 16.13 8.96
N LEU A 91 24.65 15.67 7.71
CA LEU A 91 23.66 14.69 7.28
C LEU A 91 23.90 13.33 7.92
N SER A 92 22.82 12.83 8.50
CA SER A 92 22.64 11.44 8.92
C SER A 92 21.67 10.75 7.96
N VAL A 93 21.69 9.42 7.94
CA VAL A 93 20.75 8.61 7.15
C VAL A 93 19.96 7.74 8.08
N ARG A 94 18.63 7.65 7.90
CA ARG A 94 17.77 6.74 8.65
C ARG A 94 16.76 6.09 7.73
N SER A 95 16.43 4.83 7.94
CA SER A 95 15.20 4.26 7.38
C SER A 95 13.99 4.99 7.96
N ARG A 96 12.94 5.14 7.18
CA ARG A 96 11.73 5.84 7.62
C ARG A 96 11.10 5.15 8.83
N GLN A 97 10.68 5.93 9.82
CA GLN A 97 10.02 5.40 11.01
C GLN A 97 8.75 4.64 10.60
N GLY A 98 8.62 3.38 11.03
CA GLY A 98 7.50 2.52 10.67
C GLY A 98 7.57 1.90 9.27
N ALA A 99 8.63 2.18 8.49
CA ALA A 99 8.81 1.62 7.15
C ALA A 99 10.26 1.10 7.00
N PRO A 100 10.55 -0.10 7.52
CA PRO A 100 11.87 -0.70 7.39
C PRO A 100 12.19 -1.05 5.94
N LEU A 101 13.48 -1.19 5.65
CA LEU A 101 13.94 -1.70 4.36
C LEU A 101 13.59 -3.18 4.24
N ALA A 102 12.89 -3.56 3.18
CA ALA A 102 12.50 -4.95 2.93
C ALA A 102 13.60 -5.68 2.16
N VAL A 103 13.94 -6.89 2.60
CA VAL A 103 14.86 -7.78 1.88
C VAL A 103 14.07 -8.59 0.85
N TYR A 104 14.54 -8.63 -0.40
CA TYR A 104 13.93 -9.39 -1.49
C TYR A 104 14.89 -10.48 -2.02
N PRO A 105 14.42 -11.69 -2.40
CA PRO A 105 13.05 -12.17 -2.29
C PRO A 105 12.60 -12.22 -0.82
N GLY A 106 11.33 -11.84 -0.59
CA GLY A 106 10.73 -11.82 0.75
C GLY A 106 10.66 -13.19 1.41
N LEU A 107 10.95 -14.26 0.68
CA LEU A 107 11.18 -15.61 1.17
C LEU A 107 12.64 -16.01 0.93
N VAL A 108 13.39 -16.15 2.02
CA VAL A 108 14.75 -16.69 1.98
C VAL A 108 14.72 -18.07 2.62
N SER A 109 15.03 -19.11 1.83
CA SER A 109 15.04 -20.49 2.31
C SER A 109 16.46 -20.99 2.51
N THR A 110 16.68 -21.65 3.65
CA THR A 110 17.91 -22.33 4.01
C THR A 110 17.63 -23.76 4.41
N ARG A 111 18.60 -24.65 4.18
CA ARG A 111 18.53 -26.05 4.62
C ARG A 111 19.67 -26.34 5.60
N LEU A 112 19.32 -26.99 6.69
CA LEU A 112 20.24 -27.64 7.61
C LEU A 112 20.38 -29.10 7.18
N THR A 113 21.55 -29.47 6.65
CA THR A 113 21.84 -30.84 6.20
C THR A 113 22.85 -31.52 7.14
N GLY A 114 22.64 -32.81 7.40
CA GLY A 114 23.54 -33.64 8.17
C GLY A 114 23.38 -35.11 7.78
N LEU A 115 24.49 -35.87 7.74
CA LEU A 115 24.50 -37.30 7.40
C LEU A 115 23.81 -37.67 6.05
N GLY A 116 23.82 -36.77 5.07
CA GLY A 116 23.23 -37.01 3.75
C GLY A 116 21.71 -36.82 3.65
N PHE A 117 21.08 -36.21 4.66
CA PHE A 117 19.67 -35.80 4.61
C PHE A 117 19.48 -34.36 5.14
N THR A 118 18.35 -33.75 4.78
CA THR A 118 17.92 -32.44 5.31
C THR A 118 17.24 -32.64 6.65
N LEU A 119 17.82 -32.07 7.71
CA LEU A 119 17.26 -32.07 9.07
C LEU A 119 16.09 -31.09 9.16
N SER A 120 16.32 -29.86 8.71
CA SER A 120 15.35 -28.77 8.78
C SER A 120 15.52 -27.82 7.61
N THR A 121 14.43 -27.23 7.14
CA THR A 121 14.41 -26.07 6.26
C THR A 121 13.94 -24.87 7.08
N PHE A 122 14.65 -23.74 7.01
CA PHE A 122 14.18 -22.48 7.59
C PHE A 122 13.83 -21.51 6.47
N ASN A 123 12.69 -20.86 6.61
CA ASN A 123 12.17 -19.88 5.68
C ASN A 123 12.03 -18.57 6.45
N PHE A 124 12.85 -17.59 6.08
CA PHE A 124 12.70 -16.22 6.56
C PHE A 124 11.67 -15.53 5.67
N THR A 125 10.60 -15.03 6.26
CA THR A 125 9.57 -14.25 5.57
C THR A 125 9.54 -12.81 6.06
N ASP A 126 9.31 -11.87 5.15
CA ASP A 126 9.06 -10.45 5.48
C ASP A 126 10.18 -9.79 6.30
N VAL A 127 11.44 -10.07 5.94
CA VAL A 127 12.61 -9.56 6.65
C VAL A 127 12.70 -8.04 6.46
N GLY A 128 12.49 -7.32 7.56
CA GLY A 128 12.62 -5.87 7.68
C GLY A 128 13.92 -5.46 8.37
N LEU A 129 14.66 -4.54 7.74
CA LEU A 129 15.89 -3.96 8.25
C LEU A 129 15.70 -2.48 8.56
N SER A 130 16.01 -2.06 9.79
CA SER A 130 16.19 -0.65 10.12
C SER A 130 17.64 -0.25 9.87
N TRP A 131 17.82 0.81 9.10
CA TRP A 131 19.14 1.36 8.76
C TRP A 131 19.31 2.71 9.44
N SER A 132 20.40 2.93 10.15
CA SER A 132 20.76 4.28 10.61
C SER A 132 22.26 4.50 10.45
N ALA A 133 22.65 5.65 9.91
CA ALA A 133 24.03 6.06 9.76
C ALA A 133 24.27 7.35 10.56
N SER A 134 25.41 7.42 11.24
CA SER A 134 25.90 8.64 11.86
C SER A 134 26.11 9.75 10.83
N ALA A 135 26.36 10.97 11.33
CA ALA A 135 26.77 12.09 10.48
C ALA A 135 27.96 11.72 9.59
N PHE A 136 27.92 12.13 8.33
CA PHE A 136 28.95 11.81 7.34
C PHE A 136 30.26 12.55 7.63
N ARG A 137 31.37 11.82 7.65
CA ARG A 137 32.72 12.39 7.76
C ARG A 137 33.39 12.33 6.39
N ALA A 138 34.10 13.37 6.01
CA ALA A 138 34.87 13.35 4.76
C ALA A 138 35.95 12.25 4.80
N ASP A 139 36.03 11.44 3.76
CA ASP A 139 37.09 10.44 3.63
C ASP A 139 38.42 11.14 3.34
N ALA A 140 39.40 11.02 4.24
CA ALA A 140 40.67 11.72 4.18
C ALA A 140 41.54 11.16 3.03
N GLY A 141 41.35 11.71 1.83
CA GLY A 141 42.01 11.26 0.60
C GLY A 141 41.05 10.68 -0.44
N GLY A 142 39.74 10.65 -0.16
CA GLY A 142 38.71 10.22 -1.09
C GLY A 142 38.41 11.23 -2.20
N ALA A 143 37.67 10.78 -3.22
CA ALA A 143 37.15 11.67 -4.27
C ALA A 143 36.15 12.69 -3.68
N PRO A 144 35.87 13.83 -4.36
CA PRO A 144 34.78 14.71 -3.97
C PRO A 144 33.47 13.93 -3.80
N GLY A 145 32.81 14.11 -2.65
CA GLY A 145 31.59 13.35 -2.27
C GLY A 145 31.86 12.02 -1.56
N ALA A 146 33.12 11.60 -1.39
CA ALA A 146 33.45 10.41 -0.61
C ALA A 146 33.28 10.67 0.89
N PHE A 147 32.62 9.75 1.57
CA PHE A 147 32.33 9.85 2.99
C PHE A 147 32.59 8.54 3.73
N VAL A 148 32.72 8.67 5.06
CA VAL A 148 32.79 7.58 6.03
C VAL A 148 31.72 7.83 7.08
N ALA A 149 30.94 6.81 7.40
CA ALA A 149 29.87 6.86 8.40
C ALA A 149 29.83 5.59 9.24
N GLU A 150 29.38 5.70 10.48
CA GLU A 150 29.07 4.54 11.32
C GLU A 150 27.62 4.15 11.05
N VAL A 151 27.41 2.95 10.48
CA VAL A 151 26.08 2.41 10.21
C VAL A 151 25.71 1.40 11.28
N VAL A 152 24.54 1.60 11.87
CA VAL A 152 23.81 0.63 12.67
C VAL A 152 22.73 0.01 11.80
N LEU A 153 22.87 -1.29 11.55
CA LEU A 153 21.87 -2.10 10.86
C LEU A 153 21.17 -2.97 11.90
N ALA A 154 19.85 -2.86 11.98
CA ALA A 154 19.04 -3.59 12.95
C ALA A 154 17.99 -4.45 12.24
N TYR A 155 17.84 -5.70 12.65
CA TYR A 155 16.68 -6.50 12.27
C TYR A 155 15.46 -6.04 13.09
N VAL A 156 14.35 -5.72 12.42
CA VAL A 156 13.17 -5.15 13.10
C VAL A 156 11.88 -5.93 12.87
N ALA A 157 11.79 -6.73 11.82
CA ALA A 157 10.59 -7.51 11.51
C ALA A 157 10.93 -8.75 10.66
N GLY A 158 10.07 -9.76 10.75
CA GLY A 158 10.09 -10.96 9.91
C GLY A 158 9.80 -12.24 10.69
N GLY A 159 9.20 -13.22 10.01
CA GLY A 159 8.86 -14.54 10.56
C GLY A 159 9.92 -15.58 10.22
N LEU A 160 10.18 -16.51 11.16
CA LEU A 160 10.97 -17.71 10.89
C LEU A 160 10.05 -18.93 10.90
N VAL A 161 9.75 -19.45 9.71
CA VAL A 161 9.03 -20.71 9.56
C VAL A 161 10.05 -21.83 9.43
N TYR A 162 9.92 -22.90 10.20
CA TYR A 162 10.79 -24.07 10.05
C TYR A 162 9.99 -25.33 9.70
N GLU A 163 10.52 -26.11 8.77
CA GLU A 163 9.99 -27.39 8.36
C GLU A 163 11.04 -28.47 8.58
N THR A 164 10.75 -29.43 9.45
CA THR A 164 11.56 -30.64 9.65
C THR A 164 10.84 -31.85 9.05
N ALA A 165 11.56 -32.96 8.84
CA ALA A 165 10.95 -34.18 8.31
C ALA A 165 9.82 -34.76 9.18
N SER A 166 9.73 -34.38 10.46
CA SER A 166 8.76 -34.92 11.43
C SER A 166 7.85 -33.88 12.08
N ALA A 167 8.08 -32.59 11.85
CA ALA A 167 7.30 -31.49 12.43
C ALA A 167 7.45 -30.20 11.62
N SER A 168 6.35 -29.48 11.43
CA SER A 168 6.32 -28.09 10.97
C SER A 168 5.98 -27.18 12.14
N GLY A 169 6.68 -26.07 12.28
CA GLY A 169 6.39 -25.08 13.32
C GLY A 169 6.67 -23.68 12.82
N VAL A 170 5.94 -22.73 13.38
CA VAL A 170 6.21 -21.31 13.18
C VAL A 170 6.80 -20.77 14.47
N LEU A 171 8.01 -20.20 14.38
CA LEU A 171 8.55 -19.42 15.48
C LEU A 171 8.09 -17.97 15.28
N ASN A 172 6.80 -17.74 15.56
CA ASN A 172 6.29 -16.39 15.76
C ASN A 172 6.93 -15.91 17.07
N ASP A 173 7.62 -14.78 17.04
CA ASP A 173 8.28 -14.15 18.20
C ASP A 173 9.60 -14.78 18.66
N VAL A 174 10.52 -15.11 17.75
CA VAL A 174 11.94 -14.99 18.14
C VAL A 174 12.27 -13.50 18.05
N PRO A 175 12.43 -12.77 19.17
CA PRO A 175 12.90 -11.39 19.12
C PRO A 175 14.35 -11.40 18.62
N LEU A 176 14.52 -11.36 17.31
CA LEU A 176 15.80 -11.18 16.64
C LEU A 176 16.19 -9.69 16.78
N ASN A 177 16.32 -9.20 18.02
CA ASN A 177 16.78 -7.83 18.29
C ASN A 177 18.30 -7.76 18.12
N TYR A 178 18.75 -7.90 16.88
CA TYR A 178 20.16 -7.83 16.54
C TYR A 178 20.49 -6.50 15.89
N THR A 179 21.41 -5.79 16.52
CA THR A 179 21.98 -4.54 16.01
C THR A 179 23.45 -4.77 15.72
N VAL A 180 23.87 -4.52 14.49
CA VAL A 180 25.27 -4.57 14.08
C VAL A 180 25.72 -3.17 13.73
N THR A 181 26.81 -2.73 14.35
CA THR A 181 27.41 -1.42 14.06
C THR A 181 28.71 -1.62 13.30
N GLN A 182 28.84 -0.96 12.14
CA GLN A 182 30.00 -1.06 11.27
C GLN A 182 30.35 0.30 10.65
N GLU A 183 31.65 0.56 10.47
CA GLU A 183 32.11 1.71 9.71
C GLU A 183 32.06 1.40 8.21
N VAL A 184 31.24 2.18 7.49
CA VAL A 184 31.05 2.08 6.05
C VAL A 184 31.67 3.30 5.37
N SER A 185 32.14 3.09 4.16
CA SER A 185 32.58 4.15 3.27
C SER A 185 31.60 4.23 2.11
N GLY A 186 31.42 5.40 1.53
CA GLY A 186 30.50 5.58 0.42
C GLY A 186 30.86 6.77 -0.44
N LEU A 187 30.08 6.94 -1.50
CA LEU A 187 30.18 8.04 -2.44
C LEU A 187 28.80 8.65 -2.62
N LEU A 188 28.72 9.95 -2.40
CA LEU A 188 27.56 10.74 -2.74
C LEU A 188 27.84 11.47 -4.05
N THR A 189 27.01 11.20 -5.06
CA THR A 189 27.10 11.84 -6.37
C THR A 189 25.82 12.60 -6.68
N ALA A 190 25.95 13.74 -7.35
CA ALA A 190 24.82 14.49 -7.86
C ALA A 190 25.08 14.72 -9.35
N GLU A 191 24.15 14.25 -10.18
CA GLU A 191 24.21 14.38 -11.63
C GLU A 191 22.88 14.92 -12.15
N ALA A 192 22.92 16.15 -12.69
CA ALA A 192 21.80 16.88 -13.25
C ALA A 192 20.61 17.11 -12.28
N SER A 193 19.72 16.13 -12.15
CA SER A 193 18.55 16.17 -11.26
C SER A 193 18.50 14.97 -10.34
N THR A 194 19.53 14.13 -10.31
CA THR A 194 19.57 12.92 -9.48
C THR A 194 20.67 13.07 -8.44
N LEU A 195 20.33 12.80 -7.19
CA LEU A 195 21.28 12.60 -6.10
C LEU A 195 21.35 11.10 -5.83
N THR A 196 22.55 10.52 -5.86
CA THR A 196 22.79 9.10 -5.62
C THR A 196 23.76 8.93 -4.46
N LEU A 197 23.37 8.10 -3.49
CA LEU A 197 24.12 7.71 -2.32
C LEU A 197 24.52 6.24 -2.44
N ASP A 198 25.81 5.99 -2.68
CA ASP A 198 26.36 4.65 -2.83
C ASP A 198 27.21 4.28 -1.61
N PHE A 199 26.81 3.25 -0.87
CA PHE A 199 27.65 2.62 0.14
C PHE A 199 28.52 1.54 -0.50
N LEU A 200 29.83 1.60 -0.25
CA LEU A 200 30.78 0.59 -0.71
C LEU A 200 30.53 -0.77 -0.04
N PRO A 201 30.92 -1.88 -0.69
CA PRO A 201 30.66 -3.21 -0.17
C PRO A 201 31.18 -3.41 1.26
N LYS A 202 30.30 -3.80 2.16
CA LYS A 202 30.64 -4.14 3.56
C LYS A 202 29.88 -5.39 4.00
N ASN A 203 30.50 -6.12 4.92
CA ASN A 203 29.96 -7.35 5.48
C ASN A 203 29.36 -7.06 6.87
N PHE A 204 28.06 -7.20 7.02
CA PHE A 204 27.35 -7.13 8.29
C PHE A 204 27.05 -8.56 8.75
N THR A 205 27.53 -8.98 9.92
CA THR A 205 27.29 -10.33 10.43
C THR A 205 26.44 -10.27 11.68
N PHE A 206 25.26 -10.88 11.63
CA PHE A 206 24.32 -11.05 12.74
C PHE A 206 24.48 -12.46 13.29
N GLY A 207 24.83 -12.60 14.57
CA GLY A 207 24.89 -13.90 15.25
C GLY A 207 23.71 -14.07 16.18
N THR A 208 23.00 -15.20 16.08
CA THR A 208 21.91 -15.58 17.00
C THR A 208 22.08 -16.99 17.52
N ASP A 209 21.85 -17.17 18.83
CA ASP A 209 21.81 -18.49 19.45
C ASP A 209 20.44 -19.11 19.20
N ILE A 210 20.38 -20.18 18.41
CA ILE A 210 19.17 -20.96 18.16
C ILE A 210 19.13 -22.13 19.13
N ARG A 211 18.02 -22.27 19.86
CA ARG A 211 17.69 -23.45 20.65
C ARG A 211 16.43 -24.12 20.11
N LEU A 212 16.57 -25.33 19.59
CA LEU A 212 15.45 -26.16 19.12
C LEU A 212 15.34 -27.41 19.99
N ASP A 213 14.20 -27.55 20.64
CA ASP A 213 13.86 -28.72 21.44
C ASP A 213 12.95 -29.64 20.60
N VAL A 214 13.54 -30.67 19.97
CA VAL A 214 12.79 -31.61 19.11
C VAL A 214 12.34 -32.81 19.95
N ARG A 215 11.03 -33.09 19.97
CA ARG A 215 10.46 -34.27 20.62
C ARG A 215 10.14 -35.35 19.59
N GLY A 216 10.65 -36.56 19.82
CA GLY A 216 10.17 -37.78 19.17
C GLY A 216 10.67 -37.96 17.74
N PHE A 217 11.83 -38.59 17.58
CA PHE A 217 12.17 -39.28 16.33
C PHE A 217 11.69 -40.72 16.44
N GLY A 218 10.77 -41.13 15.56
CA GLY A 218 10.13 -42.45 15.57
C GLY A 218 11.16 -43.58 15.64
N GLY A 219 11.32 -44.17 16.83
CA GLY A 219 12.32 -45.21 17.12
C GLY A 219 12.97 -45.06 18.50
N PHE A 220 13.01 -43.85 19.05
CA PHE A 220 13.44 -43.58 20.43
C PHE A 220 12.22 -43.37 21.33
N ASN A 221 12.30 -43.75 22.60
CA ASN A 221 11.19 -43.58 23.55
C ASN A 221 10.76 -42.10 23.57
N ASN A 222 9.44 -41.85 23.60
CA ASN A 222 8.78 -40.53 23.58
C ASN A 222 9.22 -39.54 24.70
N THR A 223 10.21 -39.88 25.52
CA THR A 223 10.71 -39.09 26.63
C THR A 223 11.98 -38.31 26.31
N ASP A 224 12.71 -38.65 25.24
CA ASP A 224 14.01 -38.05 24.96
C ASP A 224 13.85 -36.78 24.11
N LEU A 225 14.07 -35.64 24.76
CA LEU A 225 14.22 -34.33 24.14
C LEU A 225 15.59 -34.25 23.47
N VAL A 226 15.62 -34.15 22.15
CA VAL A 226 16.86 -33.81 21.44
C VAL A 226 16.93 -32.29 21.40
N ARG A 227 17.83 -31.75 22.23
CA ARG A 227 18.15 -30.33 22.20
C ARG A 227 19.24 -30.07 21.16
N VAL A 228 18.93 -29.19 20.22
CA VAL A 228 19.87 -28.64 19.26
C VAL A 228 20.16 -27.22 19.68
N GLU A 229 21.39 -26.96 20.13
CA GLU A 229 21.91 -25.62 20.36
C GLU A 229 22.88 -25.29 19.24
N GLY A 230 22.76 -24.10 18.66
CA GLY A 230 23.62 -23.67 17.56
C GLY A 230 23.68 -22.16 17.38
N ASP A 231 24.77 -21.69 16.79
CA ASP A 231 24.95 -20.27 16.44
C ASP A 231 24.59 -20.11 14.97
N LEU A 232 23.56 -19.32 14.65
CA LEU A 232 23.27 -18.88 13.30
C LEU A 232 23.96 -17.53 13.08
N ASN A 233 25.00 -17.53 12.25
CA ASN A 233 25.59 -16.29 11.74
C ASN A 233 25.02 -16.01 10.35
N VAL A 234 24.34 -14.88 10.18
CA VAL A 234 23.88 -14.36 8.89
C VAL A 234 24.79 -13.21 8.48
N THR A 235 25.44 -13.31 7.32
CA THR A 235 26.27 -12.25 6.75
C THR A 235 25.56 -11.61 5.57
N LEU A 236 25.28 -10.31 5.66
CA LEU A 236 24.87 -9.46 4.53
C LEU A 236 26.12 -8.78 3.98
N ALA A 237 26.53 -9.12 2.76
CA ALA A 237 27.67 -8.52 2.10
C ALA A 237 27.24 -7.85 0.79
N GLY A 238 27.36 -6.52 0.69
CA GLY A 238 26.80 -5.83 -0.46
C GLY A 238 26.96 -4.31 -0.48
N THR A 239 26.53 -3.73 -1.60
CA THR A 239 26.39 -2.27 -1.78
C THR A 239 24.94 -1.87 -1.53
N VAL A 240 24.75 -0.66 -0.99
CA VAL A 240 23.44 0.01 -0.98
C VAL A 240 23.56 1.22 -1.87
N SER A 241 22.69 1.31 -2.88
CA SER A 241 22.55 2.50 -3.70
C SER A 241 21.15 3.07 -3.47
N ALA A 242 21.08 4.32 -3.07
CA ALA A 242 19.81 5.02 -2.90
C ALA A 242 19.84 6.33 -3.67
N SER A 243 18.77 6.64 -4.39
CA SER A 243 18.72 7.86 -5.19
C SER A 243 17.39 8.58 -5.07
N VAL A 244 17.44 9.88 -5.34
CA VAL A 244 16.26 10.70 -5.55
C VAL A 244 16.47 11.53 -6.79
N THR A 245 15.50 11.49 -7.69
CA THR A 245 15.45 12.38 -8.84
C THR A 245 14.46 13.49 -8.54
N THR A 246 14.91 14.75 -8.60
CA THR A 246 14.08 15.94 -8.40
C THR A 246 13.20 16.29 -9.61
N GLY A 247 12.86 15.28 -10.39
CA GLY A 247 12.06 15.36 -11.60
C GLY A 247 11.80 13.95 -12.16
N CYS A 248 11.09 13.83 -13.27
CA CYS A 248 11.08 12.58 -14.01
C CYS A 248 12.51 12.27 -14.46
N ALA A 249 13.05 11.11 -14.13
CA ALA A 249 14.20 10.60 -14.87
C ALA A 249 13.82 10.58 -16.36
N PRO A 250 14.71 10.95 -17.29
CA PRO A 250 14.40 10.97 -18.73
C PRO A 250 13.97 9.60 -19.30
N SER A 251 14.00 8.54 -18.51
CA SER A 251 13.36 7.27 -18.82
C SER A 251 12.99 6.56 -17.52
N CYS A 252 11.70 6.41 -17.22
CA CYS A 252 11.21 5.42 -16.24
C CYS A 252 11.39 3.97 -16.75
N GLY A 253 12.52 3.70 -17.40
CA GLY A 253 12.78 2.45 -18.13
C GLY A 253 11.79 2.22 -19.27
N ALA A 254 11.87 1.05 -19.88
CA ALA A 254 10.85 0.59 -20.84
C ALA A 254 9.56 0.11 -20.14
N ASN A 255 9.61 -0.13 -18.83
CA ASN A 255 8.53 -0.73 -18.04
C ASN A 255 7.96 0.24 -16.98
N GLY A 256 8.06 1.54 -17.18
CA GLY A 256 7.52 2.53 -16.25
C GLY A 256 7.10 3.84 -16.90
N ARG A 257 6.23 4.58 -16.22
CA ARG A 257 5.73 5.89 -16.65
C ARG A 257 5.99 6.95 -15.58
N CYS A 258 6.33 8.17 -15.99
CA CYS A 258 6.51 9.25 -15.02
C CYS A 258 5.15 9.77 -14.57
N MET A 259 4.98 9.92 -13.27
CA MET A 259 3.76 10.42 -12.65
C MET A 259 4.09 11.44 -11.56
N ARG A 260 3.11 12.27 -11.24
CA ARG A 260 3.14 13.15 -10.07
C ARG A 260 2.28 12.52 -8.99
N ASP A 261 2.83 12.34 -7.78
CA ASP A 261 2.05 11.85 -6.64
C ASP A 261 1.09 12.94 -6.11
N GLN A 262 0.22 12.56 -5.17
CA GLN A 262 -0.75 13.47 -4.55
C GLN A 262 -0.14 14.64 -3.77
N PHE A 263 1.17 14.62 -3.52
CA PHE A 263 1.93 15.66 -2.84
C PHE A 263 2.75 16.52 -3.82
N GLY A 264 2.55 16.35 -5.12
CA GLY A 264 3.22 17.12 -6.15
C GLY A 264 4.62 16.65 -6.49
N ARG A 265 5.09 15.51 -5.96
CA ARG A 265 6.43 14.95 -6.21
C ARG A 265 6.41 14.12 -7.50
N LEU A 266 7.45 14.24 -8.31
CA LEU A 266 7.59 13.48 -9.56
C LEU A 266 8.30 12.14 -9.28
N GLY A 267 7.77 11.03 -9.79
CA GLY A 267 8.33 9.69 -9.62
C GLY A 267 7.89 8.73 -10.74
N CYS A 268 8.52 7.56 -10.82
CA CYS A 268 8.18 6.54 -11.80
C CYS A 268 7.18 5.53 -11.23
N GLN A 269 6.08 5.28 -11.96
CA GLN A 269 5.20 4.15 -11.70
C GLN A 269 5.62 2.97 -12.57
N CYS A 270 6.00 1.86 -11.93
CA CYS A 270 6.45 0.66 -12.62
C CYS A 270 5.30 -0.25 -13.02
N GLN A 271 5.49 -0.93 -14.14
CA GLN A 271 4.65 -2.00 -14.62
C GLN A 271 4.68 -3.19 -13.66
N CYS A 272 3.58 -3.93 -13.58
CA CYS A 272 3.51 -5.15 -12.78
C CYS A 272 4.64 -6.13 -13.14
N GLY A 273 5.30 -6.69 -12.12
CA GLY A 273 6.51 -7.50 -12.29
C GLY A 273 7.82 -6.70 -12.45
N TRP A 274 7.74 -5.36 -12.37
CA TRP A 274 8.89 -4.46 -12.38
C TRP A 274 8.85 -3.50 -11.20
N GLU A 275 10.03 -3.13 -10.72
CA GLU A 275 10.26 -2.22 -9.58
C GLU A 275 11.55 -1.41 -9.79
N GLY A 276 11.89 -0.60 -8.79
CA GLY A 276 13.05 0.28 -8.80
C GLY A 276 12.74 1.68 -9.31
N ALA A 277 13.63 2.64 -9.01
CA ALA A 277 13.43 4.04 -9.34
C ALA A 277 13.29 4.30 -10.86
N SER A 278 13.78 3.38 -11.69
CA SER A 278 13.69 3.41 -13.16
C SER A 278 12.91 2.24 -13.76
N CYS A 279 12.19 1.43 -12.96
CA CYS A 279 11.36 0.32 -13.43
C CYS A 279 12.11 -0.71 -14.31
N ASP A 280 13.37 -0.94 -14.00
CA ASP A 280 14.30 -1.83 -14.69
C ASP A 280 14.69 -3.06 -13.85
N VAL A 281 14.16 -3.16 -12.62
CA VAL A 281 14.36 -4.32 -11.74
C VAL A 281 13.15 -5.25 -11.85
N PRO A 282 13.33 -6.54 -12.18
CA PRO A 282 12.21 -7.49 -12.19
C PRO A 282 11.82 -7.89 -10.75
N SER A 283 10.55 -7.69 -10.37
CA SER A 283 10.00 -8.03 -9.04
C SER A 283 9.18 -9.33 -9.02
N GLY A 284 8.96 -9.96 -10.18
CA GLY A 284 8.23 -11.23 -10.31
C GLY A 284 7.56 -11.40 -11.67
N PHE A 285 6.88 -12.54 -11.87
CA PHE A 285 6.12 -12.81 -13.09
C PHE A 285 4.65 -12.44 -12.91
N CYS A 286 4.26 -11.32 -13.49
CA CYS A 286 2.87 -11.03 -13.83
C CYS A 286 2.80 -10.77 -15.34
N SER A 287 1.61 -10.93 -15.93
CA SER A 287 1.42 -10.67 -17.37
C SER A 287 1.94 -9.27 -17.73
N PRO A 288 2.65 -9.10 -18.86
CA PRO A 288 3.06 -7.77 -19.32
C PRO A 288 1.83 -6.87 -19.49
N PHE A 289 1.99 -5.55 -19.39
CA PHE A 289 0.96 -4.60 -19.81
C PHE A 289 0.41 -5.07 -21.15
N PRO A 290 -0.92 -5.16 -21.32
CA PRO A 290 -1.48 -5.38 -22.63
C PRO A 290 -0.92 -4.31 -23.58
N PRO A 291 -0.42 -4.70 -24.77
CA PRO A 291 0.15 -3.75 -25.71
C PRO A 291 -0.92 -2.76 -26.14
N SER A 292 -0.84 -1.52 -25.65
CA SER A 292 -1.66 -0.39 -26.11
C SER A 292 -3.14 -0.75 -26.33
N GLU A 293 -3.77 -1.42 -25.36
CA GLU A 293 -5.21 -1.35 -25.27
C GLU A 293 -5.54 -0.15 -24.38
N ILE A 294 -6.19 0.82 -25.01
CA ILE A 294 -6.89 1.93 -24.37
C ILE A 294 -7.56 1.39 -23.11
N PRO A 295 -7.33 1.95 -21.90
CA PRO A 295 -7.95 1.43 -20.69
C PRO A 295 -9.45 1.30 -20.90
N VAL A 296 -10.00 0.09 -20.81
CA VAL A 296 -11.45 -0.08 -20.88
C VAL A 296 -11.98 0.37 -19.53
N CYS A 297 -12.51 1.59 -19.49
CA CYS A 297 -13.12 2.08 -18.26
C CYS A 297 -14.36 1.24 -17.96
N GLY A 298 -14.40 0.64 -16.77
CA GLY A 298 -15.42 -0.35 -16.39
C GLY A 298 -16.87 0.16 -16.26
N SER A 299 -17.16 1.38 -16.71
CA SER A 299 -18.51 1.96 -16.74
C SER A 299 -18.71 2.89 -17.95
N ASP A 300 -19.96 2.98 -18.43
CA ASP A 300 -20.35 3.81 -19.58
C ASP A 300 -20.12 5.31 -19.37
N ASP A 301 -20.03 5.74 -18.11
CA ASP A 301 -19.82 7.15 -17.72
C ASP A 301 -18.34 7.52 -17.52
N ARG A 302 -17.42 6.62 -17.87
CA ARG A 302 -15.98 6.89 -17.87
C ARG A 302 -15.42 6.92 -19.29
N VAL A 303 -14.54 7.88 -19.53
CA VAL A 303 -13.86 8.07 -20.81
C VAL A 303 -12.36 8.05 -20.59
N VAL A 304 -11.63 7.51 -21.56
CA VAL A 304 -10.17 7.54 -21.51
C VAL A 304 -9.69 8.93 -21.92
N VAL A 305 -9.07 9.63 -20.98
CA VAL A 305 -8.37 10.89 -21.21
C VAL A 305 -6.91 10.68 -20.80
N GLU A 306 -5.98 10.88 -21.75
CA GLU A 306 -4.53 10.77 -21.48
C GLU A 306 -4.11 9.44 -20.81
N ALA A 307 -4.73 8.32 -21.23
CA ALA A 307 -4.51 6.98 -20.68
C ALA A 307 -4.92 6.79 -19.20
N GLN A 308 -5.84 7.63 -18.72
CA GLN A 308 -6.55 7.46 -17.44
C GLN A 308 -8.07 7.45 -17.66
N CYS A 309 -8.80 6.73 -16.83
CA CYS A 309 -10.27 6.77 -16.84
C CYS A 309 -10.76 8.00 -16.06
N ALA A 310 -11.15 9.03 -16.81
CA ALA A 310 -11.81 10.23 -16.30
C ALA A 310 -13.33 10.08 -16.38
N CYS A 311 -14.06 10.85 -15.58
CA CYS A 311 -15.50 10.92 -15.73
C CYS A 311 -15.88 11.62 -17.04
N ARG A 312 -16.98 11.18 -17.66
CA ARG A 312 -17.61 11.88 -18.78
C ARG A 312 -17.98 13.30 -18.33
N GLU A 313 -17.99 14.23 -19.29
CA GLU A 313 -18.41 15.62 -19.05
C GLU A 313 -19.76 15.68 -18.31
N GLY A 314 -19.84 16.53 -17.29
CA GLY A 314 -21.00 16.67 -16.42
C GLY A 314 -21.14 15.60 -15.31
N TRP A 315 -20.18 14.68 -15.17
CA TRP A 315 -20.09 13.70 -14.07
C TRP A 315 -18.81 13.87 -13.23
N ARG A 316 -18.85 13.46 -11.97
CA ARG A 316 -17.73 13.50 -11.02
C ARG A 316 -17.79 12.35 -10.01
N GLY A 317 -16.77 12.30 -9.14
CA GLY A 317 -16.63 11.29 -8.10
C GLY A 317 -15.79 10.08 -8.53
N PRO A 318 -15.40 9.21 -7.59
CA PRO A 318 -14.52 8.05 -7.84
C PRO A 318 -15.17 7.01 -8.75
N LEU A 319 -16.51 6.95 -8.79
CA LEU A 319 -17.28 6.06 -9.65
C LEU A 319 -17.94 6.78 -10.84
N CYS A 320 -17.73 8.10 -10.98
CA CYS A 320 -18.30 8.93 -12.04
C CYS A 320 -19.83 8.90 -12.14
N ASP A 321 -20.47 8.80 -10.98
CA ASP A 321 -21.91 8.62 -10.81
C ASP A 321 -22.57 9.78 -10.05
N ILE A 322 -21.78 10.77 -9.59
CA ILE A 322 -22.28 12.02 -9.06
C ILE A 322 -22.41 13.02 -10.21
N CYS A 323 -23.61 13.56 -10.40
CA CYS A 323 -23.79 14.61 -11.39
C CYS A 323 -23.03 15.89 -10.98
N ALA A 324 -22.52 16.60 -11.97
CA ALA A 324 -21.92 17.93 -11.81
C ALA A 324 -22.73 19.00 -12.56
N GLU A 325 -23.50 18.60 -13.58
CA GLU A 325 -24.24 19.52 -14.44
C GLU A 325 -25.64 18.99 -14.79
N ASP A 326 -26.60 19.90 -14.95
CA ASP A 326 -27.97 19.58 -15.37
C ASP A 326 -28.03 18.82 -16.69
N GLY A 327 -27.14 19.16 -17.64
CA GLY A 327 -27.09 18.54 -18.96
C GLY A 327 -26.86 17.03 -18.90
N ALA A 328 -25.97 16.58 -18.01
CA ALA A 328 -25.71 15.17 -17.77
C ALA A 328 -26.93 14.43 -17.21
N CYS A 329 -27.67 15.08 -16.31
CA CYS A 329 -28.91 14.52 -15.78
C CYS A 329 -30.03 14.45 -16.81
N ALA A 330 -30.16 15.48 -17.65
CA ALA A 330 -31.13 15.48 -18.74
C ALA A 330 -30.86 14.38 -19.78
N GLU A 331 -29.59 14.13 -20.08
CA GLU A 331 -29.19 13.01 -20.94
C GLU A 331 -29.48 11.65 -20.28
N ARG A 332 -29.04 11.43 -19.03
CA ARG A 332 -29.21 10.15 -18.34
C ARG A 332 -30.68 9.79 -18.12
N LEU A 333 -31.53 10.76 -17.78
CA LEU A 333 -32.95 10.53 -17.53
C LEU A 333 -33.81 10.63 -18.81
N GLY A 334 -33.26 11.12 -19.92
CA GLY A 334 -34.05 11.43 -21.13
C GLY A 334 -35.07 12.56 -20.92
N ALA A 335 -34.89 13.39 -19.89
CA ALA A 335 -35.82 14.44 -19.47
C ALA A 335 -35.13 15.81 -19.54
N PRO A 336 -35.46 16.70 -20.50
CA PRO A 336 -34.75 17.97 -20.70
C PRO A 336 -34.87 18.95 -19.51
N GLY A 337 -35.83 18.72 -18.61
CA GLY A 337 -36.01 19.48 -17.38
C GLY A 337 -35.21 18.96 -16.19
N ALA A 338 -34.55 17.81 -16.29
CA ALA A 338 -33.85 17.20 -15.17
C ALA A 338 -32.72 18.10 -14.65
N LYS A 339 -32.58 18.12 -13.33
CA LYS A 339 -31.61 18.95 -12.60
C LYS A 339 -30.62 18.08 -11.85
N CYS A 340 -29.37 18.49 -11.87
CA CYS A 340 -28.39 17.96 -10.94
C CYS A 340 -28.60 18.65 -9.58
N VAL A 341 -28.96 17.87 -8.57
CA VAL A 341 -29.15 18.36 -7.21
C VAL A 341 -28.01 17.80 -6.36
N THR A 342 -27.16 18.69 -5.87
CA THR A 342 -26.12 18.36 -4.90
C THR A 342 -26.67 18.45 -3.48
N GLY A 343 -26.06 17.67 -2.57
CA GLY A 343 -26.42 17.66 -1.15
C GLY A 343 -27.01 16.33 -0.67
N PHE A 344 -26.97 16.17 0.65
CA PHE A 344 -27.24 14.91 1.34
C PHE A 344 -28.73 14.67 1.61
N GLY A 345 -29.51 15.74 1.69
CA GLY A 345 -30.95 15.67 1.94
C GLY A 345 -31.73 15.02 0.79
N TYR A 346 -32.69 14.16 1.14
CA TYR A 346 -33.66 13.62 0.18
C TYR A 346 -34.81 14.62 -0.06
N GLY A 347 -35.18 14.88 -1.31
CA GLY A 347 -36.37 15.63 -1.69
C GLY A 347 -37.55 14.72 -1.99
N GLU A 348 -38.76 15.28 -2.10
CA GLU A 348 -40.01 14.54 -2.35
C GLU A 348 -39.99 13.69 -3.65
N THR A 349 -39.17 14.09 -4.62
CA THR A 349 -38.98 13.41 -5.92
C THR A 349 -37.60 12.78 -6.07
N SER A 350 -36.84 12.60 -4.98
CA SER A 350 -35.56 11.89 -5.02
C SER A 350 -35.80 10.41 -5.33
N ALA A 351 -35.52 9.97 -6.55
CA ALA A 351 -35.59 8.56 -6.97
C ALA A 351 -34.40 7.72 -6.49
N GLY A 352 -33.28 8.41 -6.22
CA GLY A 352 -32.08 7.81 -5.68
C GLY A 352 -31.01 8.87 -5.51
N LYS A 353 -29.97 8.53 -4.74
CA LYS A 353 -28.86 9.43 -4.42
C LYS A 353 -27.55 8.67 -4.43
N VAL A 354 -26.51 9.34 -4.91
CA VAL A 354 -25.15 8.83 -4.92
C VAL A 354 -24.32 9.60 -3.92
N TYR A 355 -23.49 8.89 -3.17
CA TYR A 355 -22.49 9.43 -2.27
C TYR A 355 -21.12 8.89 -2.67
N ALA A 356 -20.13 9.75 -2.60
CA ALA A 356 -18.73 9.39 -2.73
C ALA A 356 -17.96 9.95 -1.55
N CYS A 357 -17.32 9.08 -0.81
CA CYS A 357 -16.50 9.44 0.33
C CYS A 357 -15.03 9.18 0.05
N GLU A 358 -14.20 10.13 0.44
CA GLU A 358 -12.74 10.06 0.35
C GLU A 358 -12.12 10.16 1.76
N GLY A 359 -10.91 9.62 1.88
CA GLY A 359 -10.17 9.61 3.15
C GLY A 359 -10.89 8.82 4.24
N VAL A 360 -11.61 7.77 3.84
CA VAL A 360 -12.38 6.94 4.77
C VAL A 360 -11.42 6.32 5.78
N SER A 361 -11.69 6.54 7.05
CA SER A 361 -10.91 6.03 8.17
C SER A 361 -11.84 5.45 9.23
N GLY A 362 -11.34 4.50 10.01
CA GLY A 362 -12.07 3.89 11.11
C GLY A 362 -11.09 3.26 12.10
N GLU A 363 -11.52 3.13 13.36
CA GLU A 363 -10.67 2.59 14.43
C GLU A 363 -10.46 1.06 14.35
N ASN A 364 -11.21 0.39 13.47
CA ASN A 364 -11.20 -1.06 13.33
C ASN A 364 -10.28 -1.51 12.19
N VAL A 365 -9.70 -2.71 12.34
CA VAL A 365 -8.84 -3.39 11.33
C VAL A 365 -9.47 -3.46 9.93
N LEU A 366 -10.80 -3.37 9.85
CA LEU A 366 -11.54 -3.36 8.59
C LEU A 366 -11.45 -2.04 7.82
N ALA A 367 -11.15 -0.92 8.48
CA ALA A 367 -10.94 0.36 7.77
C ALA A 367 -9.66 0.35 6.94
N GLU A 368 -8.61 -0.35 7.37
CA GLU A 368 -7.41 -0.60 6.58
C GLU A 368 -7.72 -1.46 5.35
N PHE A 369 -8.78 -2.27 5.43
CA PHE A 369 -9.21 -3.13 4.34
C PHE A 369 -9.92 -2.33 3.24
N PHE A 370 -10.91 -1.48 3.56
CA PHE A 370 -11.85 -0.92 2.58
C PHE A 370 -11.29 0.15 1.62
N GLY A 371 -10.01 0.48 1.70
CA GLY A 371 -9.38 1.53 0.90
C GLY A 371 -9.89 2.94 1.25
N PRO A 372 -9.28 4.00 0.70
CA PRO A 372 -9.58 5.38 1.06
C PRO A 372 -10.85 5.92 0.39
N ARG A 373 -11.51 5.12 -0.47
CA ARG A 373 -12.63 5.55 -1.32
C ARG A 373 -13.83 4.63 -1.16
N LEU A 374 -14.98 5.24 -0.92
CA LEU A 374 -16.25 4.53 -0.75
C LEU A 374 -17.31 5.16 -1.67
N GLY A 375 -17.94 4.34 -2.49
CA GLY A 375 -19.15 4.73 -3.23
C GLY A 375 -20.39 4.17 -2.54
N LEU A 376 -21.46 4.95 -2.45
CA LEU A 376 -22.76 4.49 -1.97
C LEU A 376 -23.85 4.98 -2.91
N ARG A 377 -24.73 4.08 -3.35
CA ARG A 377 -25.84 4.36 -4.25
C ARG A 377 -27.13 3.90 -3.61
N CYS A 378 -28.05 4.82 -3.34
CA CYS A 378 -29.33 4.53 -2.71
C CYS A 378 -30.47 4.72 -3.70
N ASN A 379 -31.38 3.74 -3.79
CA ASN A 379 -32.62 3.80 -4.57
C ASN A 379 -33.81 3.85 -3.61
N THR A 380 -34.63 4.90 -3.75
CA THR A 380 -35.78 5.16 -2.88
C THR A 380 -37.07 4.56 -3.41
N SER A 381 -37.15 4.30 -4.72
CA SER A 381 -38.36 3.81 -5.40
C SER A 381 -38.58 2.33 -5.21
N GLY A 382 -37.48 1.58 -5.03
CA GLY A 382 -37.44 0.13 -4.90
C GLY A 382 -37.97 -0.66 -6.10
N SER A 383 -38.62 -0.05 -7.09
CA SER A 383 -38.97 -0.68 -8.37
C SER A 383 -37.70 -1.00 -9.18
N GLY A 384 -37.43 -2.28 -9.41
CA GLY A 384 -36.28 -2.73 -10.19
C GLY A 384 -36.34 -2.34 -11.68
N GLU A 385 -37.54 -2.09 -12.23
CA GLU A 385 -37.73 -1.86 -13.68
C GLU A 385 -37.29 -0.47 -14.17
N ASN A 386 -37.22 0.55 -13.30
CA ASN A 386 -36.58 1.84 -13.61
C ASN A 386 -35.09 1.87 -13.23
N GLY A 387 -34.49 0.71 -12.90
CA GLY A 387 -33.10 0.51 -12.48
C GLY A 387 -32.02 0.87 -13.51
N SER A 388 -32.39 1.46 -14.63
CA SER A 388 -31.48 2.02 -15.65
C SER A 388 -30.79 3.33 -15.22
N ILE A 389 -31.25 4.01 -14.16
CA ILE A 389 -30.65 5.30 -13.77
C ILE A 389 -29.23 5.09 -13.18
N PHE A 390 -28.96 3.93 -12.58
CA PHE A 390 -27.66 3.56 -12.05
C PHE A 390 -27.11 2.39 -12.85
N GLY A 391 -26.48 2.68 -13.99
CA GLY A 391 -25.92 1.67 -14.90
C GLY A 391 -25.25 0.50 -14.15
N ARG A 392 -25.67 -0.72 -14.53
CA ARG A 392 -25.44 -2.05 -13.94
C ARG A 392 -26.28 -2.40 -12.70
N ILE A 393 -27.36 -3.13 -12.97
CA ILE A 393 -27.91 -4.16 -12.08
C ILE A 393 -26.83 -5.25 -11.93
N LEU A 394 -26.55 -5.69 -10.70
CA LEU A 394 -25.58 -6.75 -10.43
C LEU A 394 -25.95 -8.02 -11.19
N PRO A 395 -25.02 -8.68 -11.91
CA PRO A 395 -25.32 -9.91 -12.62
C PRO A 395 -25.61 -11.04 -11.62
N GLY A 396 -26.85 -11.56 -11.62
CA GLY A 396 -27.23 -12.73 -10.83
C GLY A 396 -28.28 -12.50 -9.73
N THR A 397 -28.85 -11.30 -9.62
CA THR A 397 -30.17 -11.18 -8.99
C THR A 397 -31.19 -11.58 -10.05
N ASP A 398 -31.51 -12.87 -10.11
CA ASP A 398 -32.61 -13.35 -10.93
C ASP A 398 -33.84 -12.49 -10.63
N ASP A 399 -34.55 -12.07 -11.67
CA ASP A 399 -35.83 -11.37 -11.62
C ASP A 399 -36.88 -12.30 -10.96
N ASP A 400 -36.75 -12.53 -9.66
CA ASP A 400 -37.77 -13.17 -8.86
C ASP A 400 -38.98 -12.24 -8.93
N GLU A 401 -39.93 -12.59 -9.81
CA GLU A 401 -41.17 -11.86 -10.14
C GLU A 401 -42.06 -11.52 -8.93
N ASP A 402 -41.69 -11.98 -7.72
CA ASP A 402 -42.41 -11.82 -6.47
C ASP A 402 -41.79 -10.74 -5.53
N GLY A 403 -40.65 -10.14 -5.90
CA GLY A 403 -40.00 -9.12 -5.09
C GLY A 403 -40.62 -7.74 -5.29
N GLU A 404 -41.65 -7.40 -4.51
CA GLU A 404 -42.11 -6.01 -4.36
C GLU A 404 -40.92 -5.10 -4.05
N GLY A 405 -40.47 -4.32 -5.03
CA GLY A 405 -40.30 -2.87 -4.89
C GLY A 405 -39.56 -2.29 -3.69
N THR A 406 -38.71 -3.02 -2.94
CA THR A 406 -38.19 -2.48 -1.67
C THR A 406 -37.03 -1.52 -1.90
N PRO A 407 -37.03 -0.34 -1.25
CA PRO A 407 -35.89 0.57 -1.32
C PRO A 407 -34.60 -0.08 -0.79
N PHE A 408 -33.48 0.22 -1.43
CA PHE A 408 -32.19 -0.41 -1.15
C PHE A 408 -31.04 0.57 -1.32
N CYS A 409 -29.88 0.25 -0.75
CA CYS A 409 -28.64 0.96 -0.98
C CYS A 409 -27.51 -0.04 -1.28
N VAL A 410 -26.67 0.28 -2.25
CA VAL A 410 -25.47 -0.48 -2.61
C VAL A 410 -24.24 0.30 -2.20
N VAL A 411 -23.37 -0.31 -1.41
CA VAL A 411 -22.04 0.20 -1.10
C VAL A 411 -21.03 -0.46 -2.01
N ASP A 412 -20.20 0.34 -2.65
CA ASP A 412 -19.09 -0.10 -3.46
C ASP A 412 -17.78 0.22 -2.75
N PHE A 413 -17.05 -0.82 -2.38
CA PHE A 413 -15.70 -0.72 -1.82
C PHE A 413 -14.67 -0.81 -2.93
N LEU A 414 -13.74 0.15 -2.97
CA LEU A 414 -12.58 0.13 -3.86
C LEU A 414 -11.31 -0.06 -3.03
N PHE A 415 -10.72 -1.25 -3.14
CA PHE A 415 -9.49 -1.61 -2.44
C PHE A 415 -8.28 -0.92 -3.07
N ASP A 416 -7.34 -0.48 -2.23
CA ASP A 416 -6.09 0.10 -2.71
C ASP A 416 -5.26 -0.93 -3.46
N GLY A 417 -4.89 -0.60 -4.70
CA GLY A 417 -3.90 -1.33 -5.49
C GLY A 417 -4.43 -2.34 -6.52
N GLU A 418 -5.72 -2.68 -6.51
CA GLU A 418 -6.31 -3.62 -7.49
C GLU A 418 -7.69 -3.13 -7.97
N GLU A 419 -7.76 -2.45 -9.14
CA GLU A 419 -9.03 -2.01 -9.75
C GLU A 419 -9.98 -3.20 -10.09
N GLU A 420 -9.48 -4.44 -10.04
CA GLU A 420 -10.25 -5.67 -10.36
C GLU A 420 -11.01 -6.26 -9.16
N ASP A 421 -10.70 -5.90 -7.91
CA ASP A 421 -11.30 -6.52 -6.72
C ASP A 421 -12.46 -5.67 -6.15
N ARG A 422 -13.42 -5.25 -6.98
CA ARG A 422 -14.58 -4.47 -6.51
C ARG A 422 -15.54 -5.35 -5.71
N VAL A 423 -15.86 -4.92 -4.49
CA VAL A 423 -16.89 -5.52 -3.64
C VAL A 423 -18.10 -4.60 -3.59
N ALA A 424 -19.25 -5.08 -4.03
CA ALA A 424 -20.53 -4.39 -3.92
C ALA A 424 -21.39 -5.06 -2.85
N CYS A 425 -21.92 -4.29 -1.90
CA CYS A 425 -22.78 -4.74 -0.81
C CYS A 425 -24.14 -4.05 -0.88
N GLU A 426 -25.19 -4.81 -1.17
CA GLU A 426 -26.57 -4.34 -1.22
C GLU A 426 -27.28 -4.55 0.13
N ALA A 427 -27.74 -3.47 0.73
CA ALA A 427 -28.61 -3.47 1.90
C ALA A 427 -30.04 -3.15 1.47
N ARG A 428 -31.01 -4.01 1.83
CA ARG A 428 -32.43 -3.82 1.52
C ARG A 428 -33.22 -3.23 2.68
N GLY A 429 -34.45 -2.80 2.41
CA GLY A 429 -35.36 -2.29 3.43
C GLY A 429 -34.87 -0.98 4.03
N CYS A 430 -34.35 -0.09 3.17
CA CYS A 430 -33.86 1.21 3.57
C CYS A 430 -35.02 2.20 3.77
N THR A 431 -34.99 2.95 4.86
CA THR A 431 -35.96 4.01 5.14
C THR A 431 -35.39 5.37 4.79
N PHE A 432 -36.11 6.13 3.98
CA PHE A 432 -35.75 7.48 3.55
C PHE A 432 -36.79 8.48 4.05
N GLN A 433 -36.35 9.65 4.49
CA GLN A 433 -37.23 10.73 4.94
C GLN A 433 -36.89 12.01 4.20
N VAL A 434 -37.91 12.75 3.75
CA VAL A 434 -37.72 14.04 3.09
C VAL A 434 -37.02 15.01 4.04
N GLY A 435 -35.96 15.65 3.56
CA GLY A 435 -35.08 16.54 4.31
C GLY A 435 -34.06 15.84 5.21
N SER A 436 -34.13 14.51 5.37
CA SER A 436 -33.13 13.75 6.12
C SER A 436 -31.85 13.58 5.30
N GLU A 437 -30.71 13.68 5.98
CA GLU A 437 -29.37 13.36 5.46
C GLU A 437 -28.91 11.97 5.88
N ALA A 438 -29.73 11.27 6.68
CA ALA A 438 -29.48 9.93 7.17
C ALA A 438 -30.35 8.89 6.45
N VAL A 439 -29.77 7.70 6.25
CA VAL A 439 -30.41 6.52 5.70
C VAL A 439 -30.14 5.34 6.63
N ALA A 440 -31.17 4.55 6.94
CA ALA A 440 -31.03 3.33 7.71
C ALA A 440 -31.66 2.16 6.96
N CYS A 441 -30.89 1.09 6.79
CA CYS A 441 -31.32 -0.14 6.13
C CYS A 441 -31.39 -1.26 7.17
N ALA A 442 -32.60 -1.78 7.40
CA ALA A 442 -32.85 -2.82 8.40
C ALA A 442 -32.86 -4.24 7.80
N GLY A 443 -32.87 -4.36 6.48
CA GLY A 443 -32.85 -5.64 5.78
C GLY A 443 -31.45 -6.27 5.70
N PRO A 444 -31.37 -7.54 5.27
CA PRO A 444 -30.10 -8.23 5.14
C PRO A 444 -29.18 -7.51 4.14
N VAL A 445 -27.88 -7.57 4.42
CA VAL A 445 -26.83 -7.09 3.51
C VAL A 445 -26.30 -8.28 2.73
N ALA A 446 -26.36 -8.21 1.39
CA ALA A 446 -25.82 -9.20 0.49
C ALA A 446 -24.68 -8.58 -0.32
N CYS A 447 -23.54 -9.25 -0.42
CA CYS A 447 -22.40 -8.70 -1.13
C CYS A 447 -21.87 -9.63 -2.21
N THR A 448 -21.40 -9.03 -3.28
CA THR A 448 -20.89 -9.69 -4.48
C THR A 448 -19.55 -9.09 -4.87
N CYS A 449 -18.60 -9.93 -5.29
CA CYS A 449 -17.35 -9.48 -5.89
C CYS A 449 -17.47 -9.52 -7.41
N ASP A 450 -17.11 -8.42 -8.07
CA ASP A 450 -17.22 -8.29 -9.52
C ASP A 450 -15.99 -8.96 -10.18
N GLY A 451 -16.10 -10.24 -10.57
CA GLY A 451 -15.19 -10.85 -11.56
C GLY A 451 -14.30 -12.03 -11.12
N ARG A 452 -14.15 -12.36 -9.83
CA ARG A 452 -13.49 -13.60 -9.33
C ARG A 452 -14.05 -13.97 -7.95
N GLU A 453 -13.81 -15.20 -7.48
CA GLU A 453 -14.14 -15.59 -6.09
C GLU A 453 -13.49 -14.58 -5.12
N CYS A 454 -14.30 -13.94 -4.27
CA CYS A 454 -13.78 -13.07 -3.21
C CYS A 454 -12.70 -13.84 -2.42
N LYS A 455 -11.57 -13.19 -2.13
CA LYS A 455 -10.57 -13.77 -1.22
C LYS A 455 -11.30 -14.24 0.05
N LYS A 456 -11.05 -15.48 0.49
CA LYS A 456 -11.84 -16.15 1.55
C LYS A 456 -12.10 -15.29 2.79
N ASN A 457 -11.10 -14.49 3.19
CA ASN A 457 -11.19 -13.60 4.35
C ASN A 457 -12.25 -12.50 4.18
N ILE A 458 -12.48 -12.03 2.95
CA ILE A 458 -13.49 -11.04 2.60
C ILE A 458 -14.89 -11.62 2.83
N ASN A 459 -15.15 -12.82 2.32
CA ASN A 459 -16.45 -13.48 2.49
C ASN A 459 -16.78 -13.74 3.97
N ASP A 460 -15.78 -14.18 4.75
CA ASP A 460 -15.99 -14.47 6.17
C ASP A 460 -16.32 -13.20 6.97
N THR A 461 -15.67 -12.07 6.67
CA THR A 461 -15.98 -10.78 7.30
C THR A 461 -17.33 -10.25 6.85
N ILE A 462 -17.57 -10.21 5.55
CA ILE A 462 -18.74 -9.57 4.95
C ILE A 462 -20.03 -10.31 5.28
N GLY A 463 -20.00 -11.64 5.33
CA GLY A 463 -21.16 -12.45 5.71
C GLY A 463 -21.67 -12.20 7.14
N THR A 464 -20.96 -11.40 7.93
CA THR A 464 -21.39 -11.02 9.28
C THR A 464 -22.20 -9.73 9.35
N VAL A 465 -22.22 -8.92 8.28
CA VAL A 465 -22.94 -7.64 8.24
C VAL A 465 -24.44 -7.88 8.16
N ARG A 466 -25.20 -7.24 9.04
CA ARG A 466 -26.66 -7.41 9.19
C ARG A 466 -27.46 -6.18 8.82
N SER A 467 -26.91 -5.00 9.07
CA SER A 467 -27.56 -3.73 8.76
C SER A 467 -26.51 -2.68 8.40
N MET A 468 -27.01 -1.62 7.77
CA MET A 468 -26.21 -0.50 7.31
C MET A 468 -26.94 0.81 7.60
N ALA A 469 -26.21 1.79 8.13
CA ALA A 469 -26.70 3.15 8.27
C ALA A 469 -25.68 4.15 7.71
N LEU A 470 -26.17 5.20 7.09
CA LEU A 470 -25.40 6.37 6.69
C LEU A 470 -25.97 7.56 7.48
N ASP A 471 -25.10 8.30 8.16
CA ASP A 471 -25.47 9.56 8.81
C ASP A 471 -24.47 10.66 8.43
N CYS A 472 -24.96 11.68 7.73
CA CYS A 472 -24.22 12.89 7.39
C CYS A 472 -24.69 14.13 8.18
N GLY A 473 -25.74 14.02 9.00
CA GLY A 473 -26.39 15.15 9.67
C GLY A 473 -25.90 15.43 11.10
N GLY A 474 -25.10 14.52 11.68
CA GLY A 474 -24.71 14.56 13.10
C GLY A 474 -23.48 15.42 13.45
N GLN A 475 -22.63 15.80 12.49
CA GLN A 475 -21.42 16.57 12.80
C GLN A 475 -21.67 18.08 12.77
N ALA A 476 -22.32 18.54 13.85
CA ALA A 476 -22.70 19.93 14.12
C ALA A 476 -21.54 20.95 14.23
N GLU A 477 -20.30 20.59 13.90
CA GLU A 477 -19.15 21.49 14.04
C GLU A 477 -18.74 22.20 12.75
N CYS A 478 -19.37 21.92 11.61
CA CYS A 478 -19.00 22.56 10.36
C CYS A 478 -20.13 23.40 9.74
N GLU A 479 -20.52 24.49 10.42
CA GLU A 479 -21.39 25.54 9.86
C GLU A 479 -20.83 26.19 8.57
N GLN A 480 -19.59 25.89 8.17
CA GLN A 480 -18.89 26.49 7.02
C GLN A 480 -18.24 25.48 6.07
N CYS A 481 -18.57 24.18 6.15
CA CYS A 481 -18.02 23.21 5.21
C CYS A 481 -18.57 23.43 3.79
N GLY A 482 -17.67 23.59 2.81
CA GLY A 482 -18.05 23.55 1.41
C GLY A 482 -18.50 22.16 0.97
N GLU A 483 -19.12 22.05 -0.21
CA GLU A 483 -19.41 20.73 -0.81
C GLU A 483 -18.13 19.87 -0.84
N GLY A 484 -18.20 18.64 -0.31
CA GLY A 484 -17.05 17.73 -0.22
C GLY A 484 -16.28 17.78 1.12
N GLN A 485 -16.70 18.58 2.09
CA GLN A 485 -16.07 18.63 3.42
C GLN A 485 -16.95 18.09 4.55
N GLN A 486 -18.17 17.65 4.24
CA GLN A 486 -19.04 17.05 5.24
C GLN A 486 -18.59 15.62 5.52
N ALA A 487 -18.29 15.35 6.79
CA ALA A 487 -17.97 14.00 7.25
C ALA A 487 -19.26 13.20 7.36
N CYS A 488 -19.35 12.07 6.66
CA CYS A 488 -20.40 11.10 6.90
C CYS A 488 -19.83 9.90 7.64
N THR A 489 -20.66 9.34 8.51
CA THR A 489 -20.41 8.06 9.16
C THR A 489 -21.23 7.00 8.45
N VAL A 490 -20.56 5.98 7.91
CA VAL A 490 -21.19 4.74 7.46
C VAL A 490 -21.00 3.69 8.53
N THR A 491 -22.11 3.27 9.14
CA THR A 491 -22.13 2.27 10.19
C THR A 491 -22.58 0.94 9.61
N PHE A 492 -21.77 -0.10 9.80
CA PHE A 492 -22.14 -1.49 9.58
C PHE A 492 -22.30 -2.18 10.92
N ASP A 493 -23.45 -2.82 11.16
CA ASP A 493 -23.65 -3.64 12.36
C ASP A 493 -23.73 -5.11 11.99
N GLY A 494 -23.13 -5.97 12.81
CA GLY A 494 -22.90 -7.36 12.46
C GLY A 494 -22.36 -8.22 13.60
N ALA A 495 -21.97 -9.45 13.30
CA ALA A 495 -21.43 -10.37 14.31
C ALA A 495 -20.07 -9.92 14.89
N LEU A 496 -19.36 -9.06 14.16
CA LEU A 496 -18.09 -8.45 14.59
C LEU A 496 -18.29 -7.16 15.42
N GLY A 497 -19.55 -6.81 15.72
CA GLY A 497 -19.89 -5.54 16.37
C GLY A 497 -20.13 -4.42 15.36
N GLN A 498 -20.29 -3.21 15.90
CA GLN A 498 -20.51 -2.01 15.11
C GLN A 498 -19.18 -1.50 14.52
N ILE A 499 -19.16 -1.26 13.22
CA ILE A 499 -18.03 -0.71 12.48
C ILE A 499 -18.45 0.63 11.91
N ASP A 500 -17.81 1.70 12.36
CA ASP A 500 -18.03 3.04 11.86
C ASP A 500 -16.88 3.44 10.93
N LEU A 501 -17.23 3.79 9.69
CA LEU A 501 -16.34 4.37 8.71
C LEU A 501 -16.66 5.85 8.57
N VAL A 502 -15.68 6.71 8.85
CA VAL A 502 -15.83 8.17 8.76
C VAL A 502 -14.99 8.69 7.61
N GLY A 503 -15.61 9.42 6.69
CA GLY A 503 -14.92 10.01 5.54
C GLY A 503 -15.56 11.32 5.09
N ALA A 504 -14.80 12.13 4.36
CA ALA A 504 -15.31 13.35 3.74
C ALA A 504 -16.09 12.95 2.49
N CYS A 505 -17.39 13.28 2.45
CA CYS A 505 -18.26 12.82 1.38
C CYS A 505 -18.77 13.97 0.53
N ALA A 506 -19.14 13.63 -0.70
CA ALA A 506 -19.98 14.44 -1.57
C ALA A 506 -21.19 13.61 -2.01
N ALA A 507 -22.32 14.28 -2.20
CA ALA A 507 -23.54 13.63 -2.66
C ALA A 507 -24.17 14.39 -3.84
N GLY A 508 -24.83 13.64 -4.71
CA GLY A 508 -25.63 14.20 -5.79
C GLY A 508 -26.67 13.23 -6.32
N GLU A 509 -27.68 13.79 -6.99
CA GLU A 509 -28.74 13.06 -7.65
C GLU A 509 -29.23 13.80 -8.90
N CYS A 510 -29.74 13.05 -9.86
CA CYS A 510 -30.49 13.61 -10.98
C CYS A 510 -31.97 13.60 -10.61
N ARG A 511 -32.61 14.77 -10.62
CA ARG A 511 -34.01 14.95 -10.27
C ARG A 511 -34.80 15.41 -11.49
N ASP A 512 -35.81 14.64 -11.86
CA ASP A 512 -36.81 15.09 -12.82
C ASP A 512 -37.87 15.95 -12.08
N PRO A 513 -38.03 17.24 -12.39
CA PRO A 513 -39.06 18.07 -11.76
C PRO A 513 -40.49 17.62 -12.09
N GLU A 514 -40.69 16.85 -13.16
CA GLU A 514 -41.98 16.29 -13.54
C GLU A 514 -42.16 14.84 -13.06
N GLY A 515 -41.12 14.27 -12.42
CA GLY A 515 -41.17 12.92 -11.87
C GLY A 515 -42.17 12.79 -10.72
N ASP A 516 -42.78 11.61 -10.60
CA ASP A 516 -43.68 11.30 -9.51
C ASP A 516 -42.98 11.47 -8.15
N SER A 517 -43.73 11.83 -7.12
CA SER A 517 -43.21 11.81 -5.76
C SER A 517 -43.00 10.36 -5.34
N ILE A 518 -41.75 10.02 -5.07
CA ILE A 518 -41.33 8.65 -4.73
C ILE A 518 -41.29 8.47 -3.22
N LEU A 519 -41.07 9.55 -2.47
CA LEU A 519 -41.10 9.56 -1.02
C LEU A 519 -42.50 9.96 -0.53
N GLY A 520 -43.47 9.07 -0.67
CA GLY A 520 -44.85 9.37 -0.25
C GLY A 520 -45.90 8.29 -0.49
N ASN A 521 -45.92 7.27 0.39
CA ASN A 521 -47.10 6.89 1.20
C ASN A 521 -46.72 5.90 2.30
#